data_AF-I0FE23-F1
#
_entry.id   AF-I0FE23-F1
#
_cell.length_a   1.000
_cell.length_b   1.000
_cell.length_c   1.000
_cell.angle_alpha   90.00
_cell.angle_beta   90.00
_cell.angle_gamma   90.00
#
_symmetry.space_group_name_H-M   'P 1'
#
loop_
_entity.id
_entity.type
_entity.pdbx_description
1 polymer ?
#
loop_
_entity_poly.entity_id
_entity_poly.type
_entity_poly.pdbx_seq_one_letter_code
_entity_poly.pdbx_strand_id
1 'polypeptide(L)'
;MKQKIFVIFVLISLLLIACDPRGKTVDYAKAKRIQKEKVEQIRKAEKQRMREAEEQRKLAEEVRQRKQAQEEEEQFELDAYERELELKREEEEQRKLAEEARQRKQAQEEKERLKQEKEERLKQEEISVIKKEITPAISAVLKNYNNTALDESKMFLSVSEIKFAFSRLSYKTVGGKEFLYDGTTPGDVSKESIEARKEVYLIFEYSVGLVRTAVGVFRGLYFLPLVTGLFGDLLKKSRKCAKAYYIDVYDFLQKNQDKLNTLSLENLKLLKVRLAALTKEQLELKNYLKRGIDLFSLQSRLAGIQSRCNKVINRAGLVKEILNKI
;
A
#
# COMPACT_ATOMS: atom_id res chain seq x y z
N MET A 1 -48.14 -63.55 47.86
CA MET A 1 -49.17 -64.44 48.45
C MET A 1 -49.75 -65.46 47.45
N LYS A 2 -48.91 -66.17 46.65
CA LYS A 2 -49.39 -67.21 45.70
C LYS A 2 -48.64 -68.55 45.80
N GLN A 3 -47.77 -68.71 46.81
CA GLN A 3 -46.98 -69.93 47.04
C GLN A 3 -47.55 -70.84 48.14
N LYS A 4 -48.54 -70.41 48.92
CA LYS A 4 -49.12 -71.20 50.02
C LYS A 4 -50.28 -72.13 49.60
N ILE A 5 -50.84 -71.95 48.40
CA ILE A 5 -52.00 -72.72 47.92
C ILE A 5 -51.59 -74.06 47.29
N PHE A 6 -50.35 -74.18 46.78
CA PHE A 6 -49.92 -75.38 46.07
C PHE A 6 -49.62 -76.58 47.00
N VAL A 7 -49.26 -76.33 48.26
CA VAL A 7 -48.91 -77.39 49.23
C VAL A 7 -50.16 -78.15 49.72
N ILE A 8 -51.32 -77.49 49.77
CA ILE A 8 -52.58 -78.13 50.22
C ILE A 8 -53.14 -79.08 49.14
N PHE A 9 -52.97 -78.76 47.85
CA PHE A 9 -53.50 -79.57 46.76
C PHE A 9 -52.75 -80.90 46.56
N VAL A 10 -51.47 -80.95 46.95
CA VAL A 10 -50.66 -82.16 46.88
C VAL A 10 -50.96 -83.12 48.05
N LEU A 11 -51.32 -82.59 49.23
CA LEU A 11 -51.67 -83.40 50.40
C LEU A 11 -53.05 -84.09 50.28
N ILE A 12 -54.01 -83.48 49.61
CA ILE A 12 -55.35 -84.08 49.41
C ILE A 12 -55.31 -85.21 48.36
N SER A 13 -54.45 -85.08 47.35
CA SER A 13 -54.26 -86.13 46.33
C SER A 13 -53.63 -87.42 46.89
N LEU A 14 -52.93 -87.35 48.02
CA LEU A 14 -52.32 -88.52 48.67
C LEU A 14 -53.27 -89.28 49.60
N LEU A 15 -54.41 -88.70 49.98
CA LEU A 15 -55.38 -89.31 50.91
C LEU A 15 -56.44 -90.20 50.24
N LEU A 16 -56.53 -90.20 48.90
CA LEU A 16 -57.56 -90.95 48.16
C LEU A 16 -57.09 -92.29 47.54
N ILE A 17 -55.86 -92.74 47.81
CA ILE A 17 -55.32 -94.02 47.26
C ILE A 17 -55.38 -95.17 48.29
N ALA A 18 -55.84 -94.93 49.52
CA ALA A 18 -55.97 -95.95 50.55
C ALA A 18 -57.41 -96.47 50.69
N CYS A 19 -57.94 -97.19 49.70
CA CYS A 19 -59.09 -98.09 49.84
C CYS A 19 -59.31 -98.90 48.56
N ASP A 20 -58.87 -100.18 48.54
CA ASP A 20 -59.74 -101.33 48.24
C ASP A 20 -58.94 -102.65 48.38
N PRO A 21 -59.42 -103.66 49.14
CA PRO A 21 -58.73 -104.94 49.30
C PRO A 21 -59.39 -106.01 48.43
N ARG A 22 -58.63 -106.64 47.51
CA ARG A 22 -59.02 -107.95 46.97
C ARG A 22 -57.82 -108.72 46.45
N GLY A 23 -57.56 -109.85 47.11
CA GLY A 23 -56.40 -110.69 46.92
C GLY A 23 -56.33 -111.36 45.55
N LYS A 24 -55.09 -111.58 45.12
CA LYS A 24 -54.63 -112.70 44.29
C LYS A 24 -53.12 -112.79 44.48
N THR A 25 -52.66 -114.00 44.77
CA THR A 25 -51.26 -114.39 44.92
C THR A 25 -50.46 -114.00 43.68
N VAL A 26 -49.54 -113.05 43.82
CA VAL A 26 -48.60 -112.64 42.76
C VAL A 26 -47.20 -113.10 43.16
N ASP A 27 -46.67 -113.98 42.32
CA ASP A 27 -45.34 -114.55 42.34
C ASP A 27 -44.23 -113.47 42.42
N TYR A 28 -43.63 -113.36 43.61
CA TYR A 28 -42.71 -112.31 44.05
C TYR A 28 -41.42 -112.24 43.20
N ALA A 29 -41.09 -113.31 42.45
CA ALA A 29 -39.95 -113.34 41.55
C ALA A 29 -40.19 -112.55 40.23
N LYS A 30 -41.45 -112.45 39.78
CA LYS A 30 -41.81 -111.81 38.50
C LYS A 30 -42.06 -110.30 38.67
N ALA A 31 -42.64 -109.87 39.79
CA ALA A 31 -42.86 -108.45 40.10
C ALA A 31 -41.54 -107.67 40.33
N LYS A 32 -40.54 -108.30 40.96
CA LYS A 32 -39.22 -107.69 41.21
C LYS A 32 -38.41 -107.48 39.91
N ARG A 33 -38.60 -108.33 38.90
CA ARG A 33 -37.99 -108.15 37.57
C ARG A 33 -38.64 -107.00 36.81
N ILE A 34 -39.98 -106.93 36.76
CA ILE A 34 -40.73 -105.86 36.07
C ILE A 34 -40.49 -104.48 36.70
N GLN A 35 -40.35 -104.41 38.03
CA GLN A 35 -40.09 -103.14 38.73
C GLN A 35 -38.64 -102.67 38.54
N LYS A 36 -37.65 -103.59 38.55
CA LYS A 36 -36.26 -103.25 38.18
C LYS A 36 -36.16 -102.76 36.74
N GLU A 37 -36.87 -103.42 35.83
CA GLU A 37 -36.85 -103.10 34.40
C GLU A 37 -37.53 -101.75 34.11
N LYS A 38 -38.65 -101.43 34.78
CA LYS A 38 -39.29 -100.10 34.70
C LYS A 38 -38.42 -98.99 35.31
N VAL A 39 -37.80 -99.22 36.46
CA VAL A 39 -36.88 -98.24 37.07
C VAL A 39 -35.65 -98.04 36.19
N GLU A 40 -35.14 -99.08 35.55
CA GLU A 40 -34.02 -98.97 34.62
C GLU A 40 -34.41 -98.28 33.30
N GLN A 41 -35.62 -98.52 32.79
CA GLN A 41 -36.17 -97.78 31.65
C GLN A 41 -36.41 -96.31 31.98
N ILE A 42 -36.93 -95.99 33.17
CA ILE A 42 -37.08 -94.60 33.64
C ILE A 42 -35.70 -93.94 33.77
N ARG A 43 -34.72 -94.63 34.35
CA ARG A 43 -33.36 -94.11 34.51
C ARG A 43 -32.65 -93.90 33.17
N LYS A 44 -32.93 -94.75 32.17
CA LYS A 44 -32.46 -94.59 30.79
C LYS A 44 -33.18 -93.43 30.09
N ALA A 45 -34.50 -93.32 30.20
CA ALA A 45 -35.29 -92.23 29.63
C ALA A 45 -34.97 -90.87 30.27
N GLU A 46 -34.69 -90.84 31.57
CA GLU A 46 -34.33 -89.63 32.30
C GLU A 46 -32.88 -89.20 31.99
N LYS A 47 -31.95 -90.15 31.82
CA LYS A 47 -30.63 -89.87 31.23
C LYS A 47 -30.73 -89.36 29.79
N GLN A 48 -31.65 -89.91 28.99
CA GLN A 48 -31.89 -89.46 27.62
C GLN A 48 -32.42 -88.03 27.61
N ARG A 49 -33.43 -87.74 28.43
CA ARG A 49 -34.00 -86.40 28.61
C ARG A 49 -32.99 -85.39 29.17
N MET A 50 -32.12 -85.81 30.08
CA MET A 50 -31.04 -84.95 30.59
C MET A 50 -30.02 -84.65 29.50
N ARG A 51 -29.67 -85.61 28.64
CA ARG A 51 -28.80 -85.39 27.47
C ARG A 51 -29.45 -84.48 26.45
N GLU A 52 -30.72 -84.72 26.11
CA GLU A 52 -31.51 -83.88 25.20
C GLU A 52 -31.68 -82.45 25.76
N ALA A 53 -31.91 -82.30 27.06
CA ALA A 53 -32.01 -80.99 27.72
C ALA A 53 -30.66 -80.28 27.81
N GLU A 54 -29.55 -81.00 28.00
CA GLU A 54 -28.20 -80.45 27.98
C GLU A 54 -27.80 -80.01 26.56
N GLU A 55 -28.10 -80.81 25.54
CA GLU A 55 -27.92 -80.45 24.12
C GLU A 55 -28.79 -79.25 23.74
N GLN A 56 -30.06 -79.20 24.18
CA GLN A 56 -30.92 -78.04 23.95
C GLN A 56 -30.41 -76.78 24.68
N ARG A 57 -29.83 -76.92 25.88
CA ARG A 57 -29.20 -75.80 26.59
C ARG A 57 -27.95 -75.31 25.86
N LYS A 58 -27.06 -76.21 25.43
CA LYS A 58 -25.88 -75.85 24.64
C LYS A 58 -26.27 -75.16 23.34
N LEU A 59 -27.29 -75.69 22.64
CA LEU A 59 -27.80 -75.08 21.41
C LEU A 59 -28.42 -73.69 21.67
N ALA A 60 -29.19 -73.53 22.75
CA ALA A 60 -29.78 -72.25 23.12
C ALA A 60 -28.74 -71.21 23.56
N GLU A 61 -27.66 -71.65 24.21
CA GLU A 61 -26.53 -70.82 24.62
C GLU A 61 -25.69 -70.40 23.40
N GLU A 62 -25.45 -71.32 22.47
CA GLU A 62 -24.76 -71.03 21.20
C GLU A 62 -25.56 -70.05 20.33
N VAL A 63 -26.89 -70.19 20.28
CA VAL A 63 -27.78 -69.22 19.61
C VAL A 63 -27.74 -67.85 20.29
N ARG A 64 -27.67 -67.78 21.63
CA ARG A 64 -27.52 -66.51 22.36
C ARG A 64 -26.17 -65.85 22.07
N GLN A 65 -25.09 -66.61 22.08
CA GLN A 65 -23.76 -66.09 21.78
C GLN A 65 -23.67 -65.59 20.33
N ARG A 66 -24.25 -66.33 19.36
CA ARG A 66 -24.31 -65.86 17.97
C ARG A 66 -25.14 -64.58 17.82
N LYS A 67 -26.26 -64.45 18.54
CA LYS A 67 -27.05 -63.22 18.54
C LYS A 67 -26.28 -62.04 19.13
N GLN A 68 -25.59 -62.23 20.26
CA GLN A 68 -24.76 -61.18 20.84
C GLN A 68 -23.60 -60.78 19.92
N ALA A 69 -22.94 -61.76 19.29
CA ALA A 69 -21.89 -61.49 18.32
C ALA A 69 -22.42 -60.73 17.09
N GLN A 70 -23.62 -61.05 16.60
CA GLN A 70 -24.27 -60.31 15.52
C GLN A 70 -24.64 -58.88 15.94
N GLU A 71 -25.19 -58.69 17.14
CA GLU A 71 -25.53 -57.36 17.68
C GLU A 71 -24.27 -56.50 17.86
N GLU A 72 -23.16 -57.08 18.33
CA GLU A 72 -21.87 -56.40 18.46
C GLU A 72 -21.27 -56.05 17.09
N GLU A 73 -21.39 -56.93 16.09
CA GLU A 73 -20.94 -56.69 14.72
C GLU A 73 -21.76 -55.57 14.05
N GLU A 74 -23.09 -55.59 14.16
CA GLU A 74 -23.97 -54.54 13.67
C GLU A 74 -23.68 -53.19 14.36
N GLN A 75 -23.44 -53.19 15.67
CA GLN A 75 -23.06 -51.99 16.41
C GLN A 75 -21.69 -51.44 15.95
N PHE A 76 -20.72 -52.32 15.71
CA PHE A 76 -19.41 -51.93 15.20
C PHE A 76 -19.50 -51.34 13.79
N GLU A 77 -20.32 -51.90 12.90
CA GLU A 77 -20.56 -51.36 11.55
C GLU A 77 -21.22 -49.98 11.61
N LEU A 78 -22.20 -49.78 12.50
CA LEU A 78 -22.85 -48.48 12.72
C LEU A 78 -21.85 -47.44 13.23
N ASP A 79 -21.04 -47.76 14.25
CA ASP A 79 -20.03 -46.86 14.80
C ASP A 79 -18.95 -46.51 13.76
N ALA A 80 -18.58 -47.46 12.90
CA ALA A 80 -17.63 -47.22 11.80
C ALA A 80 -18.23 -46.29 10.74
N TYR A 81 -19.51 -46.48 10.39
CA TYR A 81 -20.23 -45.62 9.47
C TYR A 81 -20.39 -44.19 10.00
N GLU A 82 -20.71 -44.02 11.29
CA GLU A 82 -20.83 -42.71 11.92
C GLU A 82 -19.49 -41.95 11.90
N ARG A 83 -18.38 -42.62 12.24
CA ARG A 83 -17.03 -42.01 12.16
C ARG A 83 -16.65 -41.60 10.75
N GLU A 84 -16.98 -42.41 9.74
CA GLU A 84 -16.72 -42.05 8.35
C GLU A 84 -17.52 -40.82 7.93
N LEU A 85 -18.78 -40.70 8.40
CA LEU A 85 -19.63 -39.55 8.14
C LEU A 85 -19.11 -38.28 8.82
N GLU A 86 -18.64 -38.38 10.07
CA GLU A 86 -18.01 -37.27 10.80
C GLU A 86 -16.75 -36.78 10.10
N LEU A 87 -15.85 -37.69 9.71
CA LEU A 87 -14.64 -37.34 8.96
C LEU A 87 -14.96 -36.62 7.64
N LYS A 88 -15.99 -37.08 6.91
CA LYS A 88 -16.43 -36.41 5.68
C LYS A 88 -16.96 -35.00 5.95
N ARG A 89 -17.70 -34.79 7.06
CA ARG A 89 -18.18 -33.46 7.46
C ARG A 89 -17.04 -32.55 7.86
N GLU A 90 -16.09 -33.03 8.66
CA GLU A 90 -14.90 -32.28 9.05
C GLU A 90 -14.05 -31.91 7.83
N GLU A 91 -13.83 -32.85 6.90
CA GLU A 91 -13.13 -32.57 5.64
C GLU A 91 -13.87 -31.51 4.81
N GLU A 92 -15.21 -31.59 4.73
CA GLU A 92 -16.00 -30.60 3.99
C GLU A 92 -15.94 -29.22 4.66
N GLU A 93 -16.01 -29.14 5.99
CA GLU A 93 -15.84 -27.89 6.74
C GLU A 93 -14.43 -27.30 6.57
N GLN A 94 -13.40 -28.13 6.65
CA GLN A 94 -12.02 -27.69 6.40
C GLN A 94 -11.83 -27.20 4.97
N ARG A 95 -12.45 -27.86 3.98
CA ARG A 95 -12.45 -27.40 2.58
C ARG A 95 -13.16 -26.05 2.44
N LYS A 96 -14.32 -25.87 3.06
CA LYS A 96 -15.06 -24.58 3.07
C LYS A 96 -14.23 -23.46 3.72
N LEU A 97 -13.65 -23.72 4.89
CA LEU A 97 -12.79 -22.75 5.58
C LEU A 97 -11.55 -22.40 4.76
N ALA A 98 -10.91 -23.39 4.12
CA ALA A 98 -9.77 -23.16 3.25
C ALA A 98 -10.14 -22.35 2.00
N GLU A 99 -11.33 -22.58 1.43
CA GLU A 99 -11.85 -21.82 0.31
C GLU A 99 -12.14 -20.36 0.69
N GLU A 100 -12.81 -20.13 1.83
CA GLU A 100 -13.05 -18.78 2.35
C GLU A 100 -11.74 -18.03 2.62
N ALA A 101 -10.73 -18.69 3.19
CA ALA A 101 -9.43 -18.10 3.44
C ALA A 101 -8.73 -17.69 2.13
N ARG A 102 -8.84 -18.51 1.08
CA ARG A 102 -8.30 -18.18 -0.26
C ARG A 102 -9.03 -16.98 -0.87
N GLN A 103 -10.36 -16.95 -0.78
CA GLN A 103 -11.15 -15.82 -1.29
C GLN A 103 -10.81 -14.52 -0.55
N ARG A 104 -10.66 -14.55 0.78
CA ARG A 104 -10.25 -13.39 1.57
C ARG A 104 -8.85 -12.89 1.18
N LYS A 105 -7.91 -13.81 0.95
CA LYS A 105 -6.56 -13.45 0.50
C LYS A 105 -6.58 -12.80 -0.88
N GLN A 106 -7.32 -13.37 -1.84
CA GLN A 106 -7.49 -12.79 -3.16
C GLN A 106 -8.15 -11.41 -3.12
N ALA A 107 -9.21 -11.24 -2.33
CA ALA A 107 -9.88 -9.95 -2.16
C ALA A 107 -8.95 -8.89 -1.53
N GLN A 108 -8.06 -9.29 -0.62
CA GLN A 108 -7.07 -8.38 -0.04
C GLN A 108 -6.00 -7.98 -1.06
N GLU A 109 -5.44 -8.93 -1.80
CA GLU A 109 -4.46 -8.67 -2.87
C GLU A 109 -5.06 -7.75 -3.96
N GLU A 110 -6.31 -7.97 -4.35
CA GLU A 110 -7.02 -7.11 -5.31
C GLU A 110 -7.23 -5.70 -4.75
N LYS A 111 -7.62 -5.57 -3.48
CA LYS A 111 -7.78 -4.27 -2.82
C LYS A 111 -6.47 -3.50 -2.76
N GLU A 112 -5.36 -4.17 -2.48
CA GLU A 112 -4.02 -3.57 -2.46
C GLU A 112 -3.59 -3.15 -3.86
N ARG A 113 -3.83 -3.99 -4.88
CA ARG A 113 -3.57 -3.66 -6.29
C ARG A 113 -4.35 -2.44 -6.75
N LEU A 114 -5.65 -2.39 -6.46
CA LEU A 114 -6.50 -1.23 -6.80
C LEU A 114 -6.05 0.05 -6.08
N LYS A 115 -5.57 -0.06 -4.84
CA LYS A 115 -5.02 1.08 -4.10
C LYS A 115 -3.73 1.60 -4.76
N GLN A 116 -2.83 0.71 -5.15
CA GLN A 116 -1.59 1.07 -5.85
C GLN A 116 -1.87 1.70 -7.21
N GLU A 117 -2.74 1.11 -8.02
CA GLU A 117 -3.13 1.64 -9.34
C GLU A 117 -3.77 3.04 -9.22
N LYS A 118 -4.64 3.24 -8.23
CA LYS A 118 -5.23 4.55 -7.96
C LYS A 118 -4.16 5.58 -7.56
N GLU A 119 -3.20 5.19 -6.73
CA GLU A 119 -2.10 6.07 -6.33
C GLU A 119 -1.21 6.44 -7.54
N GLU A 120 -0.83 5.46 -8.37
CA GLU A 120 -0.05 5.70 -9.58
C GLU A 120 -0.78 6.62 -10.55
N ARG A 121 -2.08 6.42 -10.77
CA ARG A 121 -2.90 7.29 -11.61
C ARG A 121 -2.89 8.73 -11.10
N LEU A 122 -3.09 8.92 -9.79
CA LEU A 122 -3.03 10.25 -9.18
C LEU A 122 -1.64 10.87 -9.31
N LYS A 123 -0.56 10.10 -9.16
CA LYS A 123 0.81 10.59 -9.39
C LYS A 123 0.99 11.07 -10.83
N GLN A 124 0.52 10.31 -11.82
CA GLN A 124 0.62 10.70 -13.22
C GLN A 124 -0.19 11.96 -13.55
N GLU A 125 -1.38 12.11 -12.97
CA GLU A 125 -2.18 13.34 -13.08
C GLU A 125 -1.41 14.55 -12.55
N GLU A 126 -0.83 14.45 -11.34
CA GLU A 126 -0.04 15.53 -10.75
C GLU A 126 1.22 15.85 -11.55
N ILE A 127 1.95 14.84 -12.03
CA ILE A 127 3.14 15.02 -12.89
C ILE A 127 2.77 15.73 -14.19
N SER A 128 1.65 15.36 -14.81
CA SER A 128 1.16 16.02 -16.04
C SER A 128 0.89 17.51 -15.81
N VAL A 129 0.31 17.87 -14.66
CA VAL A 129 0.10 19.28 -14.29
C VAL A 129 1.43 19.99 -14.05
N ILE A 130 2.35 19.40 -13.29
CA ILE A 130 3.68 19.99 -13.03
C ILE A 130 4.46 20.23 -14.33
N LYS A 131 4.41 19.29 -15.29
CA LYS A 131 5.06 19.46 -16.60
C LYS A 131 4.52 20.66 -17.38
N LYS A 132 3.21 20.94 -17.26
CA LYS A 132 2.57 22.09 -17.91
C LYS A 132 2.99 23.44 -17.30
N GLU A 133 3.50 23.47 -16.07
CA GLU A 133 4.07 24.69 -15.49
C GLU A 133 5.35 25.14 -16.22
N ILE A 134 6.03 24.23 -16.93
CA ILE A 134 7.12 24.60 -17.86
C ILE A 134 6.50 25.14 -19.15
N THR A 135 6.11 26.40 -19.10
CA THR A 135 5.47 27.06 -20.23
C THR A 135 6.43 27.20 -21.43
N PRO A 136 5.90 27.30 -22.67
CA PRO A 136 6.72 27.60 -23.85
C PRO A 136 7.58 28.86 -23.70
N ALA A 137 7.08 29.86 -22.97
CA ALA A 137 7.81 31.09 -22.68
C ALA A 137 9.05 30.84 -21.81
N ILE A 138 8.92 30.02 -20.75
CA ILE A 138 10.05 29.63 -19.90
C ILE A 138 11.08 28.84 -20.72
N SER A 139 10.63 27.87 -21.52
CA SER A 139 11.50 27.07 -22.38
C SER A 139 12.26 27.93 -23.40
N ALA A 140 11.61 28.95 -23.99
CA ALA A 140 12.27 29.86 -24.92
C ALA A 140 13.36 30.71 -24.23
N VAL A 141 13.08 31.20 -23.02
CA VAL A 141 14.06 31.95 -22.21
C VAL A 141 15.26 31.07 -21.85
N LEU A 142 15.02 29.83 -21.41
CA LEU A 142 16.08 28.87 -21.09
C LEU A 142 16.88 28.46 -22.33
N LYS A 143 16.24 28.33 -23.50
CA LYS A 143 16.94 28.08 -24.76
C LYS A 143 17.91 29.21 -25.09
N ASN A 144 17.53 30.46 -24.91
CA ASN A 144 18.44 31.60 -25.10
C ASN A 144 19.59 31.60 -24.08
N TYR A 145 19.29 31.25 -22.83
CA TYR A 145 20.31 31.15 -21.77
C TYR A 145 21.33 30.04 -22.04
N ASN A 146 20.88 28.87 -22.49
CA ASN A 146 21.75 27.73 -22.76
C ASN A 146 22.43 27.80 -24.15
N ASN A 147 22.08 28.78 -25.00
CA ASN A 147 22.64 28.90 -26.34
C ASN A 147 24.06 29.49 -26.31
N THR A 148 25.07 28.65 -26.55
CA THR A 148 26.48 29.05 -26.63
C THR A 148 26.82 29.85 -27.90
N ALA A 149 25.99 29.77 -28.94
CA ALA A 149 26.15 30.51 -30.19
C ALA A 149 25.42 31.87 -30.20
N LEU A 150 24.83 32.29 -29.06
CA LEU A 150 24.16 33.58 -28.95
C LEU A 150 25.20 34.72 -29.02
N ASP A 151 25.15 35.52 -30.08
CA ASP A 151 25.97 36.72 -30.24
C ASP A 151 25.42 37.86 -29.35
N GLU A 152 25.79 37.85 -28.06
CA GLU A 152 25.38 38.90 -27.12
C GLU A 152 25.94 40.28 -27.48
N SER A 153 27.08 40.32 -28.18
CA SER A 153 27.73 41.57 -28.59
C SER A 153 26.83 42.30 -29.58
N LYS A 154 26.31 41.58 -30.57
CA LYS A 154 25.37 42.11 -31.54
C LYS A 154 23.98 42.37 -30.94
N MET A 155 23.49 41.49 -30.06
CA MET A 155 22.12 41.57 -29.56
C MET A 155 21.92 42.60 -28.43
N PHE A 156 22.86 42.70 -27.50
CA PHE A 156 22.73 43.54 -26.30
C PHE A 156 23.78 44.64 -26.26
N LEU A 157 25.05 44.34 -26.53
CA LEU A 157 26.13 45.33 -26.39
C LEU A 157 26.20 46.34 -27.55
N SER A 158 25.47 46.10 -28.65
CA SER A 158 25.23 47.08 -29.71
C SER A 158 24.31 48.22 -29.25
N VAL A 159 23.52 48.01 -28.19
CA VAL A 159 22.65 49.04 -27.61
C VAL A 159 23.47 49.94 -26.69
N SER A 160 23.54 51.22 -27.04
CA SER A 160 24.42 52.19 -26.39
C SER A 160 24.21 52.31 -24.88
N GLU A 161 22.96 52.23 -24.42
CA GLU A 161 22.57 52.34 -23.02
C GLU A 161 23.01 51.12 -22.21
N ILE A 162 22.89 49.92 -22.79
CA ILE A 162 23.32 48.67 -22.17
C ILE A 162 24.83 48.65 -22.05
N LYS A 163 25.54 48.94 -23.15
CA LYS A 163 27.01 49.03 -23.17
C LYS A 163 27.52 50.07 -22.17
N PHE A 164 26.88 51.24 -22.09
CA PHE A 164 27.24 52.27 -21.14
C PHE A 164 27.05 51.83 -19.69
N ALA A 165 25.91 51.22 -19.36
CA ALA A 165 25.67 50.79 -17.99
C ALA A 165 26.67 49.70 -17.57
N PHE A 166 26.95 48.75 -18.46
CA PHE A 166 27.86 47.64 -18.15
C PHE A 166 29.33 48.05 -18.01
N SER A 167 29.76 49.16 -18.62
CA SER A 167 31.09 49.73 -18.39
C SER A 167 31.24 50.55 -17.12
N ARG A 168 30.16 50.73 -16.36
CA ARG A 168 30.14 51.55 -15.13
C ARG A 168 29.69 50.80 -13.90
N LEU A 169 28.84 49.79 -14.08
CA LEU A 169 28.34 48.96 -13.00
C LEU A 169 29.29 47.80 -12.75
N SER A 170 29.51 47.52 -11.47
CA SER A 170 30.37 46.43 -11.01
C SER A 170 29.59 45.37 -10.24
N TYR A 171 30.19 44.19 -10.11
CA TYR A 171 29.72 43.11 -9.24
C TYR A 171 30.90 42.44 -8.54
N LYS A 172 30.64 41.85 -7.37
CA LYS A 172 31.63 41.07 -6.62
C LYS A 172 31.45 39.58 -6.89
N THR A 173 32.55 38.88 -7.14
CA THR A 173 32.56 37.41 -7.26
C THR A 173 32.66 36.74 -5.88
N VAL A 174 32.62 35.41 -5.86
CA VAL A 174 32.73 34.60 -4.63
C VAL A 174 34.05 34.88 -3.89
N GLY A 175 35.12 35.28 -4.59
CA GLY A 175 36.40 35.68 -4.02
C GLY A 175 36.48 37.15 -3.55
N GLY A 176 35.36 37.90 -3.54
CA GLY A 176 35.31 39.30 -3.09
C GLY A 176 35.88 40.32 -4.07
N LYS A 177 36.51 39.87 -5.16
CA LYS A 177 37.05 40.74 -6.21
C LYS A 177 35.93 41.38 -7.02
N GLU A 178 36.09 42.66 -7.30
CA GLU A 178 35.11 43.49 -8.02
C GLU A 178 35.44 43.55 -9.51
N PHE A 179 34.43 43.38 -10.35
CA PHE A 179 34.54 43.33 -11.80
C PHE A 179 33.43 44.12 -12.47
N LEU A 180 33.72 44.69 -13.64
CA LEU A 180 32.71 45.34 -14.49
C LEU A 180 31.92 44.32 -15.31
N TYR A 181 30.72 44.72 -15.72
CA TYR A 181 29.88 43.96 -16.64
C TYR A 181 30.30 44.13 -18.12
N ASP A 182 31.38 44.84 -18.44
CA ASP A 182 31.76 45.19 -19.81
C ASP A 182 32.52 44.10 -20.58
N GLY A 183 33.00 43.07 -19.88
CA GLY A 183 33.77 41.97 -20.47
C GLY A 183 35.16 42.39 -20.96
N THR A 184 35.69 43.54 -20.55
CA THR A 184 37.00 44.03 -21.02
C THR A 184 38.18 43.47 -20.21
N THR A 185 37.92 42.71 -19.14
CA THR A 185 38.97 42.12 -18.30
C THR A 185 39.51 40.82 -18.93
N PRO A 186 40.83 40.70 -19.19
CA PRO A 186 41.41 39.51 -19.85
C PRO A 186 41.26 38.20 -19.05
N GLY A 187 41.31 37.06 -19.76
CA GLY A 187 41.37 35.72 -19.16
C GLY A 187 40.02 35.14 -18.73
N ASP A 188 39.99 34.27 -17.73
CA ASP A 188 38.78 33.59 -17.24
C ASP A 188 37.73 34.55 -16.65
N VAL A 189 38.16 35.76 -16.28
CA VAL A 189 37.27 36.85 -15.83
C VAL A 189 36.27 37.26 -16.92
N SER A 190 36.66 37.14 -18.20
CA SER A 190 35.75 37.42 -19.32
C SER A 190 34.55 36.47 -19.33
N LYS A 191 34.74 35.19 -18.99
CA LYS A 191 33.66 34.19 -18.89
C LYS A 191 32.71 34.51 -17.74
N GLU A 192 33.24 34.89 -16.59
CA GLU A 192 32.41 35.29 -15.44
C GLU A 192 31.57 36.54 -15.74
N SER A 193 32.12 37.50 -16.48
CA SER A 193 31.41 38.72 -16.89
C SER A 193 30.30 38.40 -17.90
N ILE A 194 30.56 37.51 -18.87
CA ILE A 194 29.53 36.99 -19.81
C ILE A 194 28.41 36.31 -19.02
N GLU A 195 28.74 35.42 -18.08
CA GLU A 195 27.74 34.70 -17.31
C GLU A 195 26.91 35.64 -16.43
N ALA A 196 27.56 36.63 -15.80
CA ALA A 196 26.89 37.67 -15.05
C ALA A 196 25.91 38.49 -15.91
N ARG A 197 26.27 38.80 -17.16
CA ARG A 197 25.37 39.47 -18.12
C ARG A 197 24.20 38.58 -18.54
N LYS A 198 24.43 37.29 -18.81
CA LYS A 198 23.37 36.34 -19.14
C LYS A 198 22.33 36.24 -18.03
N GLU A 199 22.76 36.20 -16.76
CA GLU A 199 21.85 36.25 -15.61
C GLU A 199 21.06 37.57 -15.52
N VAL A 200 21.65 38.70 -15.94
CA VAL A 200 20.93 39.98 -16.06
C VAL A 200 19.90 39.90 -17.18
N TYR A 201 20.25 39.39 -18.37
CA TYR A 201 19.28 39.25 -19.46
C TYR A 201 18.12 38.31 -19.08
N LEU A 202 18.42 37.28 -18.29
CA LEU A 202 17.47 36.27 -17.84
C LEU A 202 16.31 36.85 -17.02
N ILE A 203 16.58 37.80 -16.09
CA ILE A 203 15.49 38.45 -15.32
C ILE A 203 14.55 39.28 -16.21
N PHE A 204 15.05 39.72 -17.37
CA PHE A 204 14.30 40.48 -18.36
C PHE A 204 13.84 39.61 -19.55
N GLU A 205 13.85 38.28 -19.38
CA GLU A 205 13.41 37.31 -20.39
C GLU A 205 14.11 37.49 -21.75
N TYR A 206 15.38 37.92 -21.75
CA TYR A 206 16.15 38.26 -22.95
C TYR A 206 15.52 39.37 -23.81
N SER A 207 14.61 40.17 -23.26
CA SER A 207 14.04 41.33 -23.94
C SER A 207 15.02 42.51 -23.92
N VAL A 208 15.66 42.78 -25.06
CA VAL A 208 16.55 43.93 -25.25
C VAL A 208 15.88 45.25 -24.84
N GLY A 209 14.60 45.42 -25.17
CA GLY A 209 13.83 46.62 -24.82
C GLY A 209 13.65 46.81 -23.31
N LEU A 210 13.37 45.73 -22.56
CA LEU A 210 13.26 45.80 -21.10
C LEU A 210 14.61 46.08 -20.44
N VAL A 211 15.69 45.43 -20.90
CA VAL A 211 17.05 45.71 -20.40
C VAL A 211 17.41 47.16 -20.66
N ARG A 212 17.21 47.64 -21.90
CA ARG A 212 17.46 49.03 -22.30
C ARG A 212 16.69 50.02 -21.43
N THR A 213 15.42 49.75 -21.15
CA THR A 213 14.59 50.62 -20.31
C THR A 213 15.12 50.67 -18.87
N ALA A 214 15.45 49.51 -18.30
CA ALA A 214 15.95 49.43 -16.94
C ALA A 214 17.30 50.17 -16.78
N VAL A 215 18.23 50.00 -17.72
CA VAL A 215 19.56 50.63 -17.64
C VAL A 215 19.61 52.06 -18.21
N GLY A 216 18.63 52.47 -19.01
CA GLY A 216 18.56 53.83 -19.56
C GLY A 216 18.42 54.89 -18.48
N VAL A 217 17.68 54.57 -17.42
CA VAL A 217 17.52 55.42 -16.23
C VAL A 217 18.87 55.62 -15.52
N PHE A 218 19.69 54.56 -15.44
CA PHE A 218 21.03 54.65 -14.89
C PHE A 218 21.91 55.63 -15.68
N ARG A 219 21.87 55.59 -17.02
CA ARG A 219 22.65 56.51 -17.86
C ARG A 219 22.30 57.98 -17.59
N GLY A 220 21.03 58.29 -17.37
CA GLY A 220 20.58 59.65 -17.05
C GLY A 220 21.07 60.17 -15.70
N LEU A 221 21.50 59.28 -14.79
CA LEU A 221 21.74 59.59 -13.38
C LEU A 221 23.10 59.14 -12.86
N TYR A 222 23.95 58.56 -13.71
CA TYR A 222 25.22 57.95 -13.32
C TYR A 222 26.20 58.94 -12.67
N PHE A 223 26.03 60.24 -12.93
CA PHE A 223 26.84 61.31 -12.35
C PHE A 223 26.62 61.47 -10.83
N LEU A 224 25.53 60.90 -10.29
CA LEU A 224 25.25 60.87 -8.85
C LEU A 224 25.95 59.66 -8.21
N PRO A 225 26.88 59.84 -7.26
CA PRO A 225 27.65 58.73 -6.66
C PRO A 225 26.80 57.61 -6.07
N LEU A 226 25.63 57.94 -5.50
CA LEU A 226 24.71 56.98 -4.89
C LEU A 226 24.08 56.01 -5.92
N VAL A 227 23.93 56.44 -7.17
CA VAL A 227 23.18 55.71 -8.19
C VAL A 227 23.92 54.45 -8.64
N THR A 228 25.25 54.49 -8.75
CA THR A 228 26.07 53.33 -9.14
C THR A 228 25.95 52.19 -8.12
N GLY A 229 25.98 52.50 -6.83
CA GLY A 229 25.79 51.50 -5.77
C GLY A 229 24.39 50.88 -5.81
N LEU A 230 23.35 51.71 -5.92
CA LEU A 230 21.96 51.24 -5.97
C LEU A 230 21.68 50.32 -7.17
N PHE A 231 22.18 50.68 -8.36
CA PHE A 231 22.03 49.84 -9.55
C PHE A 231 22.91 48.59 -9.51
N GLY A 232 24.11 48.66 -8.93
CA GLY A 232 24.95 47.49 -8.68
C GLY A 232 24.24 46.46 -7.79
N ASP A 233 23.68 46.91 -6.68
CA ASP A 233 22.90 46.05 -5.76
C ASP A 233 21.62 45.51 -6.40
N LEU A 234 20.93 46.33 -7.21
CA LEU A 234 19.79 45.89 -8.01
C LEU A 234 20.19 44.75 -8.95
N LEU A 235 21.21 44.93 -9.79
CA LEU A 235 21.63 43.91 -10.76
C LEU A 235 22.08 42.63 -10.04
N LYS A 236 22.85 42.75 -8.96
CA LYS A 236 23.25 41.61 -8.12
C LYS A 236 22.03 40.85 -7.59
N LYS A 237 20.99 41.56 -7.12
CA LYS A 237 19.78 40.92 -6.59
C LYS A 237 18.94 40.29 -7.70
N SER A 238 18.80 40.97 -8.83
CA SER A 238 18.10 40.49 -10.02
C SER A 238 18.73 39.22 -10.57
N ARG A 239 20.07 39.14 -10.62
CA ARG A 239 20.79 37.92 -11.01
C ARG A 239 20.47 36.74 -10.10
N LYS A 240 20.56 36.94 -8.78
CA LYS A 240 20.18 35.90 -7.79
C LYS A 240 18.73 35.44 -7.99
N CYS A 241 17.83 36.38 -8.24
CA CYS A 241 16.43 36.09 -8.51
C CYS A 241 16.23 35.27 -9.80
N ALA A 242 16.89 35.67 -10.88
CA ALA A 242 16.81 34.99 -12.17
C ALA A 242 17.34 33.56 -12.08
N LYS A 243 18.49 33.38 -11.40
CA LYS A 243 19.08 32.08 -11.15
C LYS A 243 18.15 31.20 -10.33
N ALA A 244 17.58 31.71 -9.24
CA ALA A 244 16.66 30.97 -8.39
C ALA A 244 15.41 30.49 -9.17
N TYR A 245 14.82 31.37 -9.99
CA TYR A 245 13.62 31.03 -10.75
C TYR A 245 13.95 30.14 -11.96
N TYR A 246 14.74 30.61 -12.90
CA TYR A 246 14.94 29.93 -14.18
C TYR A 246 15.87 28.73 -14.07
N ILE A 247 16.99 28.85 -13.36
CA ILE A 247 18.05 27.84 -13.38
C ILE A 247 17.77 26.78 -12.30
N ASP A 248 17.72 27.20 -11.04
CA ASP A 248 17.59 26.29 -9.89
C ASP A 248 16.25 25.53 -9.89
N VAL A 249 15.19 26.11 -10.46
CA VAL A 249 13.87 25.47 -10.55
C VAL A 249 13.58 24.96 -11.94
N TYR A 250 13.42 25.83 -12.95
CA TYR A 250 12.86 25.40 -14.23
C TYR A 250 13.85 24.63 -15.13
N ASP A 251 15.12 25.02 -15.20
CA ASP A 251 16.15 24.27 -15.95
C ASP A 251 16.40 22.91 -15.28
N PHE A 252 16.47 22.88 -13.94
CA PHE A 252 16.53 21.63 -13.18
C PHE A 252 15.32 20.72 -13.44
N LEU A 253 14.11 21.26 -13.34
CA LEU A 253 12.87 20.52 -13.57
C LEU A 253 12.76 20.02 -15.01
N GLN A 254 13.14 20.84 -15.99
CA GLN A 254 13.16 20.46 -17.40
C GLN A 254 14.11 19.30 -17.68
N LYS A 255 15.26 19.25 -16.99
CA LYS A 255 16.26 18.19 -17.13
C LYS A 255 15.96 16.91 -16.35
N ASN A 256 15.07 16.95 -15.35
CA ASN A 256 14.77 15.82 -14.46
C ASN A 256 13.27 15.43 -14.46
N GLN A 257 12.56 15.69 -15.55
CA GLN A 257 11.12 15.41 -15.66
C GLN A 257 10.75 13.93 -15.49
N ASP A 258 11.64 13.05 -15.94
CA ASP A 258 11.54 11.60 -15.84
C ASP A 258 11.61 11.12 -14.39
N LYS A 259 12.37 11.82 -13.54
CA LYS A 259 12.54 11.48 -12.13
C LYS A 259 11.40 11.94 -11.22
N LEU A 260 10.43 12.71 -11.71
CA LEU A 260 9.28 13.15 -10.91
C LEU A 260 8.44 11.98 -10.37
N ASN A 261 8.47 10.82 -11.04
CA ASN A 261 7.81 9.60 -10.57
C ASN A 261 8.38 9.04 -9.26
N THR A 262 9.62 9.40 -8.89
CA THR A 262 10.26 8.97 -7.63
C THR A 262 9.70 9.69 -6.41
N LEU A 263 9.10 10.88 -6.59
CA LEU A 263 8.47 11.61 -5.49
C LEU A 263 7.20 10.91 -5.02
N SER A 264 6.89 10.98 -3.72
CA SER A 264 5.59 10.56 -3.20
C SER A 264 4.45 11.45 -3.72
N LEU A 265 3.21 10.93 -3.72
CA LEU A 265 2.03 11.71 -4.14
C LEU A 265 1.88 13.02 -3.34
N GLU A 266 2.21 13.01 -2.05
CA GLU A 266 2.19 14.20 -1.20
C GLU A 266 3.24 15.24 -1.64
N ASN A 267 4.47 14.81 -1.92
CA ASN A 267 5.51 15.71 -2.43
C ASN A 267 5.16 16.29 -3.79
N LEU A 268 4.51 15.53 -4.69
CA LEU A 268 4.02 16.03 -5.97
C LEU A 268 2.94 17.12 -5.79
N LYS A 269 1.94 16.88 -4.92
CA LYS A 269 0.91 17.88 -4.59
C LYS A 269 1.53 19.15 -4.02
N LEU A 270 2.49 19.01 -3.10
CA LEU A 270 3.18 20.13 -2.49
C LEU A 270 4.03 20.90 -3.51
N LEU A 271 4.74 20.18 -4.40
CA LEU A 271 5.52 20.77 -5.50
C LEU A 271 4.63 21.59 -6.43
N LYS A 272 3.48 21.06 -6.84
CA LYS A 272 2.50 21.79 -7.66
C LYS A 272 2.08 23.12 -7.00
N VAL A 273 1.71 23.08 -5.73
CA VAL A 273 1.28 24.28 -4.99
C VAL A 273 2.43 25.30 -4.88
N ARG A 274 3.65 24.84 -4.59
CA ARG A 274 4.83 25.72 -4.46
C ARG A 274 5.24 26.32 -5.82
N LEU A 275 5.14 25.57 -6.92
CA LEU A 275 5.36 26.07 -8.27
C LEU A 275 4.34 27.16 -8.63
N ALA A 276 3.04 26.92 -8.39
CA ALA A 276 2.02 27.93 -8.65
C ALA A 276 2.26 29.23 -7.86
N ALA A 277 2.68 29.13 -6.59
CA ALA A 277 3.05 30.27 -5.77
C ALA A 277 4.30 30.99 -6.30
N LEU A 278 5.32 30.26 -6.77
CA LEU A 278 6.51 30.81 -7.39
C LEU A 278 6.18 31.57 -8.69
N THR A 279 5.36 30.96 -9.56
CA THR A 279 4.87 31.57 -10.81
C THR A 279 4.15 32.88 -10.54
N LYS A 280 3.31 32.92 -9.49
CA LYS A 280 2.61 34.15 -9.08
C LYS A 280 3.57 35.27 -8.68
N GLU A 281 4.56 34.99 -7.83
CA GLU A 281 5.54 36.00 -7.40
C GLU A 281 6.38 36.51 -8.57
N GLN A 282 6.75 35.61 -9.51
CA GLN A 282 7.46 36.00 -10.72
C GLN A 282 6.61 36.89 -11.64
N LEU A 283 5.32 36.60 -11.77
CA LEU A 283 4.39 37.44 -12.52
C LEU A 283 4.26 38.83 -11.89
N GLU A 284 4.18 38.92 -10.57
CA GLU A 284 4.17 40.20 -9.85
C GLU A 284 5.47 41.00 -10.09
N LEU A 285 6.62 40.34 -10.04
CA LEU A 285 7.92 40.94 -10.37
C LEU A 285 7.94 41.45 -11.82
N LYS A 286 7.53 40.64 -12.78
CA LYS A 286 7.46 40.99 -14.20
C LYS A 286 6.58 42.22 -14.43
N ASN A 287 5.39 42.25 -13.84
CA ASN A 287 4.48 43.38 -13.94
C ASN A 287 5.07 44.65 -13.30
N TYR A 288 5.84 44.49 -12.22
CA TYR A 288 6.51 45.60 -11.56
C TYR A 288 7.69 46.16 -12.35
N LEU A 289 8.48 45.29 -13.02
CA LEU A 289 9.59 45.65 -13.90
C LEU A 289 9.12 46.36 -15.17
N LYS A 290 7.93 46.03 -15.69
CA LYS A 290 7.33 46.68 -16.86
C LYS A 290 6.85 48.11 -16.60
N ARG A 291 6.58 48.47 -15.35
CA ARG A 291 6.27 49.87 -15.00
C ARG A 291 7.53 50.69 -15.26
N GLY A 292 7.41 51.91 -15.79
CA GLY A 292 8.57 52.80 -15.96
C GLY A 292 9.24 53.11 -14.63
N ILE A 293 10.52 53.45 -14.65
CA ILE A 293 11.21 54.02 -13.48
C ILE A 293 11.36 55.51 -13.78
N ASP A 294 10.67 56.35 -13.01
CA ASP A 294 10.89 57.79 -13.03
C ASP A 294 11.90 58.21 -11.95
N LEU A 295 12.40 59.44 -12.08
CA LEU A 295 13.45 59.98 -11.22
C LEU A 295 12.99 60.12 -9.76
N PHE A 296 11.77 60.57 -9.54
CA PHE A 296 11.25 60.93 -8.21
C PHE A 296 10.91 59.69 -7.38
N SER A 297 10.67 58.55 -8.02
CA SER A 297 10.36 57.27 -7.37
C SER A 297 11.51 56.25 -7.43
N LEU A 298 12.69 56.62 -7.93
CA LEU A 298 13.79 55.67 -8.19
C LEU A 298 14.09 54.77 -6.97
N GLN A 299 14.33 55.37 -5.80
CA GLN A 299 14.71 54.60 -4.61
C GLN A 299 13.59 53.63 -4.16
N SER A 300 12.34 54.09 -4.12
CA SER A 300 11.20 53.24 -3.72
C SER A 300 10.92 52.15 -4.76
N ARG A 301 11.12 52.44 -6.05
CA ARG A 301 11.01 51.47 -7.15
C ARG A 301 12.09 50.40 -7.06
N LEU A 302 13.35 50.79 -6.83
CA LEU A 302 14.45 49.84 -6.69
C LEU A 302 14.26 48.94 -5.46
N ALA A 303 13.88 49.51 -4.31
CA ALA A 303 13.52 48.74 -3.12
C ALA A 303 12.34 47.78 -3.39
N GLY A 304 11.34 48.23 -4.16
CA GLY A 304 10.19 47.41 -4.57
C GLY A 304 10.56 46.23 -5.46
N ILE A 305 11.56 46.38 -6.34
CA ILE A 305 12.13 45.28 -7.14
C ILE A 305 12.88 44.31 -6.22
N GLN A 306 13.77 44.82 -5.36
CA GLN A 306 14.55 43.98 -4.44
C GLN A 306 13.65 43.14 -3.52
N SER A 307 12.58 43.73 -2.99
CA SER A 307 11.58 43.03 -2.16
C SER A 307 10.90 41.89 -2.93
N ARG A 308 10.50 42.11 -4.18
CA ARG A 308 9.90 41.06 -5.02
C ARG A 308 10.89 39.98 -5.39
N CYS A 309 12.14 40.35 -5.71
CA CYS A 309 13.22 39.39 -5.91
C CYS A 309 13.43 38.50 -4.66
N ASN A 310 13.35 39.05 -3.44
CA ASN A 310 13.41 38.25 -2.22
C ASN A 310 12.29 37.21 -2.15
N LYS A 311 11.05 37.61 -2.47
CA LYS A 311 9.91 36.68 -2.47
C LYS A 311 10.13 35.53 -3.46
N VAL A 312 10.56 35.84 -4.69
CA VAL A 312 10.87 34.83 -5.71
C VAL A 312 11.98 33.88 -5.23
N ILE A 313 13.08 34.42 -4.70
CA ILE A 313 14.19 33.61 -4.16
C ILE A 313 13.70 32.68 -3.05
N ASN A 314 12.90 33.19 -2.11
CA ASN A 314 12.39 32.39 -0.99
C ASN A 314 11.44 31.29 -1.48
N ARG A 315 10.53 31.60 -2.41
CA ARG A 315 9.63 30.60 -3.02
C ARG A 315 10.40 29.54 -3.81
N ALA A 316 11.41 29.95 -4.57
CA ALA A 316 12.28 29.03 -5.31
C ALA A 316 13.05 28.10 -4.36
N GLY A 317 13.52 28.61 -3.22
CA GLY A 317 14.13 27.80 -2.17
C GLY A 317 13.21 26.68 -1.68
N LEU A 318 11.94 27.00 -1.42
CA LEU A 318 10.94 26.00 -1.04
C LEU A 318 10.67 24.97 -2.16
N VAL A 319 10.67 25.38 -3.43
CA VAL A 319 10.55 24.41 -4.54
C VAL A 319 11.78 23.50 -4.58
N LYS A 320 12.97 24.08 -4.44
CA LYS A 320 14.26 23.38 -4.45
C LYS A 320 14.39 22.33 -3.35
N GLU A 321 13.84 22.56 -2.16
CA GLU A 321 13.78 21.56 -1.08
C GLU A 321 13.12 20.24 -1.52
N ILE A 322 12.11 20.31 -2.39
CA ILE A 322 11.42 19.12 -2.91
C ILE A 322 12.20 18.54 -4.08
N LEU A 323 12.70 19.41 -4.98
CA LEU A 323 13.48 18.98 -6.14
C LEU A 323 14.82 18.33 -5.76
N ASN A 324 15.40 18.64 -4.60
CA ASN A 324 16.61 17.97 -4.12
C ASN A 324 16.39 16.49 -3.73
N LYS A 325 15.14 16.00 -3.75
CA LYS A 325 14.81 14.58 -3.51
C LYS A 325 14.87 13.72 -4.77
N ILE A 326 15.14 14.30 -5.94
CA ILE A 326 15.23 13.62 -7.26
C ILE A 326 16.59 13.85 -7.92
#